data_AF-A0A9D9CZ95-F1
#
_entry.id   AF-A0A9D9CZ95-F1
#
_cell.length_a   1.000
_cell.length_b   1.000
_cell.length_c   1.000
_cell.angle_alpha   90.00
_cell.angle_beta   90.00
_cell.angle_gamma   90.00
#
_symmetry.space_group_name_H-M   'P 1'
#
loop_
_entity.id
_entity.type
_entity.pdbx_description
1 polymer ?
#
loop_
_entity_poly.entity_id
_entity_poly.type
_entity_poly.pdbx_seq_one_letter_code
_entity_poly.pdbx_strand_id
1 'polypeptide(L)'
;MDEKKILTVILAIILIIPVGRKWYDFLAYRFFDIGFVSSSPLNFEKLSDTEIKIVGYNSDLDKDFKIPSKILILPNIYTVTCIGGRAFYRCKNLTSIKIPNSVTSIGDWAFYGCSELTSIEIPENVTSIGHNTFNRCSSLSNVKIPNSVKSIGYDAFYGCSSLTSIEISNSLTSIKDETFYGCNSLSSIDIPHNVTYIGEKAFYDCSNLTSIKIPYHVTRIKDQTFYGCSSLTNVEIPNTVSFIGNEVFYGCSSLTNIKIPYSVTYIGDRAFMRCQNLDVVIDNSWDKIGTGVDVFEGCKSVDYTKLPSSINDITRN
;
A
#
# COMPACT_ATOMS: atom_id res chain seq x y z
N MET A 1 33.84 4.96 -18.71
CA MET A 1 34.01 5.93 -19.82
C MET A 1 33.50 7.27 -19.30
N ASP A 2 34.30 8.33 -19.36
CA ASP A 2 33.94 9.67 -18.89
C ASP A 2 32.64 10.15 -19.58
N GLU A 3 31.67 10.69 -18.82
CA GLU A 3 30.37 11.13 -19.32
C GLU A 3 30.52 12.19 -20.43
N LYS A 4 31.56 13.04 -20.36
CA LYS A 4 31.89 13.97 -21.45
C LYS A 4 32.29 13.24 -22.72
N LYS A 5 33.06 12.13 -22.62
CA LYS A 5 33.44 11.32 -23.78
C LYS A 5 32.23 10.61 -24.38
N ILE A 6 31.29 10.13 -23.57
CA ILE A 6 30.03 9.55 -24.05
C ILE A 6 29.22 10.60 -24.82
N LEU A 7 29.06 11.81 -24.27
CA LEU A 7 28.34 12.91 -24.92
C LEU A 7 29.01 13.34 -26.23
N THR A 8 30.35 13.47 -26.25
CA THR A 8 31.10 13.79 -27.48
C THR A 8 30.93 12.69 -28.53
N VAL A 9 30.97 11.42 -28.14
CA VAL A 9 30.75 10.29 -29.05
C VAL A 9 29.31 10.25 -29.56
N ILE A 10 28.29 10.41 -28.69
CA ILE A 10 26.88 10.42 -29.13
C ILE A 10 26.60 11.61 -30.06
N LEU A 11 27.05 12.82 -29.71
CA LEU A 11 26.91 14.01 -30.56
C LEU A 11 27.66 13.85 -31.88
N ALA A 12 28.87 13.30 -31.86
CA ALA A 12 29.65 13.03 -33.06
C ALA A 12 28.94 12.01 -33.96
N ILE A 13 28.43 10.90 -33.42
CA ILE A 13 27.78 9.89 -34.25
C ILE A 13 26.44 10.43 -34.80
N ILE A 14 25.61 11.13 -33.99
CA ILE A 14 24.37 11.80 -34.45
C ILE A 14 24.62 12.81 -35.58
N LEU A 15 25.76 13.52 -35.54
CA LEU A 15 26.13 14.52 -36.56
C LEU A 15 26.78 13.92 -37.81
N ILE A 16 27.38 12.72 -37.73
CA ILE A 16 28.23 12.16 -38.80
C ILE A 16 27.54 11.04 -39.58
N ILE A 17 26.59 10.30 -38.98
CA ILE A 17 26.01 9.12 -39.62
C ILE A 17 24.51 9.32 -39.90
N PRO A 18 24.07 9.31 -41.18
CA PRO A 18 22.66 9.44 -41.57
C PRO A 18 21.90 8.12 -41.39
N VAL A 19 22.13 7.42 -40.29
CA VAL A 19 21.35 6.24 -39.90
C VAL A 19 20.23 6.76 -39.00
N GLY A 20 18.97 6.49 -39.38
CA GLY A 20 17.80 7.14 -38.77
C GLY A 20 17.78 7.10 -37.24
N ARG A 21 17.25 8.16 -36.61
CA ARG A 21 17.20 8.40 -35.15
C ARG A 21 16.91 7.16 -34.29
N LYS A 22 16.05 6.25 -34.75
CA LYS A 22 15.65 5.02 -34.05
C LYS A 22 16.83 4.10 -33.66
N TRP A 23 17.93 4.10 -34.44
CA TRP A 23 19.12 3.28 -34.13
C TRP A 23 19.92 3.83 -32.94
N TYR A 24 19.94 5.15 -32.75
CA TYR A 24 20.61 5.79 -31.60
C TYR A 24 19.86 5.58 -30.31
N ASP A 25 18.54 5.71 -30.36
CA ASP A 25 17.66 5.44 -29.22
C ASP A 25 17.88 4.01 -28.71
N PHE A 26 18.00 3.05 -29.64
CA PHE A 26 18.30 1.65 -29.31
C PHE A 26 19.69 1.46 -28.68
N LEU A 27 20.74 2.06 -29.25
CA LEU A 27 22.11 1.91 -28.73
C LEU A 27 22.30 2.59 -27.37
N ALA A 28 21.85 3.83 -27.18
CA ALA A 28 22.09 4.53 -25.91
C ALA A 28 21.25 3.95 -24.76
N TYR A 29 20.02 3.51 -25.05
CA TYR A 29 19.20 2.82 -24.06
C TYR A 29 19.82 1.49 -23.65
N ARG A 30 20.27 0.68 -24.63
CA ARG A 30 20.82 -0.66 -24.37
C ARG A 30 22.20 -0.65 -23.72
N PHE A 31 23.03 0.36 -23.97
CA PHE A 31 24.40 0.42 -23.46
C PHE A 31 24.63 1.39 -22.30
N PHE A 32 23.78 2.41 -22.12
CA PHE A 32 24.02 3.49 -21.15
C PHE A 32 22.82 3.86 -20.27
N ASP A 33 21.65 3.22 -20.46
CA ASP A 33 20.42 3.52 -19.71
C ASP A 33 19.96 4.99 -19.82
N ILE A 34 20.24 5.61 -20.98
CA ILE A 34 19.89 6.99 -21.30
C ILE A 34 18.68 6.97 -22.25
N GLY A 35 17.58 7.63 -21.87
CA GLY A 35 16.43 7.89 -22.74
C GLY A 35 16.62 9.15 -23.58
N PHE A 36 16.09 9.15 -24.81
CA PHE A 36 16.02 10.35 -25.66
C PHE A 36 14.59 10.88 -25.73
N VAL A 37 14.44 12.21 -25.66
CA VAL A 37 13.12 12.87 -25.68
C VAL A 37 12.34 12.61 -26.97
N SER A 38 13.01 12.51 -28.13
CA SER A 38 12.31 12.52 -29.43
C SER A 38 11.47 11.29 -29.74
N SER A 39 11.55 10.25 -28.91
CA SER A 39 10.82 8.98 -29.06
C SER A 39 10.37 8.38 -27.73
N SER A 40 10.58 9.09 -26.61
CA SER A 40 10.17 8.62 -25.30
C SER A 40 8.67 8.80 -25.12
N PRO A 41 7.94 7.77 -24.63
CA PRO A 41 6.55 7.95 -24.20
C PRO A 41 6.43 8.79 -22.92
N LEU A 42 7.53 9.18 -22.29
CA LEU A 42 7.54 9.93 -21.03
C LEU A 42 7.44 11.45 -21.24
N ASN A 43 6.52 12.07 -20.51
CA ASN A 43 6.52 13.51 -20.24
C ASN A 43 7.30 13.78 -18.95
N PHE A 44 8.04 14.88 -18.89
CA PHE A 44 8.86 15.24 -17.73
C PHE A 44 8.88 16.75 -17.46
N GLU A 45 9.18 17.10 -16.22
CA GLU A 45 9.35 18.47 -15.72
C GLU A 45 10.75 18.59 -15.11
N LYS A 46 11.43 19.71 -15.36
CA LYS A 46 12.74 19.99 -14.74
C LYS A 46 12.55 20.37 -13.27
N LEU A 47 13.30 19.72 -12.39
CA LEU A 47 13.38 20.08 -10.97
C LEU A 47 14.57 20.99 -10.70
N SER A 48 15.66 20.80 -11.45
CA SER A 48 16.89 21.59 -11.36
C SER A 48 17.65 21.53 -12.70
N ASP A 49 18.86 22.07 -12.74
CA ASP A 49 19.74 21.98 -13.92
C ASP A 49 20.24 20.55 -14.21
N THR A 50 20.04 19.61 -13.28
CA THR A 50 20.54 18.22 -13.39
C THR A 50 19.49 17.15 -13.12
N GLU A 51 18.28 17.52 -12.69
CA GLU A 51 17.25 16.57 -12.26
C GLU A 51 15.91 16.84 -12.93
N ILE A 52 15.19 15.75 -13.19
CA ILE A 52 13.84 15.77 -13.75
C ILE A 52 12.88 14.85 -12.98
N LYS A 53 11.61 15.20 -13.07
CA LYS A 53 10.46 14.43 -12.58
C LYS A 53 9.67 13.92 -13.77
N ILE A 54 9.32 12.63 -13.79
CA ILE A 54 8.37 12.10 -14.78
C ILE A 54 6.96 12.56 -14.40
N VAL A 55 6.23 13.17 -15.32
CA VAL A 55 4.87 13.70 -15.06
C VAL A 55 3.80 13.08 -15.95
N GLY A 56 4.18 12.18 -16.85
CA GLY A 56 3.23 11.46 -17.70
C GLY A 56 3.89 10.37 -18.50
N TYR A 57 3.07 9.43 -18.96
CA TYR A 57 3.43 8.31 -19.80
C TYR A 57 2.32 8.13 -20.84
N ASN A 58 2.65 8.35 -22.11
CA ASN A 58 1.70 8.40 -23.21
C ASN A 58 1.75 7.14 -24.09
N SER A 59 1.95 5.95 -23.49
CA SER A 59 1.90 4.68 -24.23
C SER A 59 0.84 3.76 -23.62
N ASP A 60 -0.09 3.34 -24.46
CA ASP A 60 -1.09 2.33 -24.14
C ASP A 60 -0.71 0.94 -24.70
N LEU A 61 0.45 0.79 -25.36
CA LEU A 61 0.81 -0.47 -26.03
C LEU A 61 1.83 -1.30 -25.25
N ASP A 62 2.66 -0.65 -24.44
CA ASP A 62 3.76 -1.32 -23.76
C ASP A 62 3.27 -2.08 -22.54
N LYS A 63 3.48 -3.39 -22.56
CA LYS A 63 3.24 -4.26 -21.40
C LYS A 63 4.33 -4.12 -20.35
N ASP A 64 5.58 -3.97 -20.79
CA ASP A 64 6.72 -3.85 -19.90
C ASP A 64 7.44 -2.55 -20.20
N PHE A 65 7.65 -1.73 -19.17
CA PHE A 65 8.35 -0.46 -19.32
C PHE A 65 9.51 -0.34 -18.32
N LYS A 66 10.63 0.22 -18.76
CA LYS A 66 11.74 0.55 -17.87
C LYS A 66 12.04 2.04 -17.98
N ILE A 67 11.81 2.74 -16.88
CA ILE A 67 12.13 4.17 -16.77
C ILE A 67 13.65 4.32 -16.84
N PRO A 68 14.19 5.13 -17.76
CA PRO A 68 15.63 5.37 -17.83
C PRO A 68 16.08 6.17 -16.61
N SER A 69 17.27 5.89 -16.07
CA SER A 69 17.83 6.65 -14.94
C SER A 69 18.25 8.07 -15.34
N LYS A 70 18.52 8.29 -16.64
CA LYS A 70 18.93 9.57 -17.21
C LYS A 70 18.19 9.85 -18.51
N ILE A 71 17.89 11.13 -18.79
CA ILE A 71 17.30 11.58 -20.05
C ILE A 71 18.18 12.67 -20.65
N LEU A 72 18.54 12.52 -21.93
CA LEU A 72 19.27 13.54 -22.69
C LEU A 72 18.28 14.52 -23.32
N ILE A 73 18.31 15.77 -22.85
CA ILE A 73 17.59 16.92 -23.44
C ILE A 73 18.66 17.88 -23.93
N LEU A 74 18.98 17.83 -25.22
CA LEU A 74 20.14 18.50 -25.79
C LEU A 74 20.24 19.97 -25.34
N PRO A 75 21.43 20.41 -24.87
CA PRO A 75 22.70 19.66 -24.79
C PRO A 75 22.92 18.88 -23.47
N ASN A 76 21.96 18.89 -22.55
CA ASN A 76 22.16 18.48 -21.16
C ASN A 76 21.58 17.09 -20.86
N ILE A 77 22.21 16.36 -19.92
CA ILE A 77 21.71 15.10 -19.38
C ILE A 77 21.11 15.36 -18.00
N TYR A 78 19.91 14.86 -17.76
CA TYR A 78 19.19 14.99 -16.50
C TYR A 78 18.99 13.63 -15.86
N THR A 79 19.11 13.56 -14.54
CA THR A 79 18.82 12.37 -13.74
C THR A 79 17.32 12.31 -13.42
N VAL A 80 16.71 11.15 -13.58
CA VAL A 80 15.31 10.91 -13.17
C VAL A 80 15.27 10.63 -11.68
N THR A 81 14.79 11.58 -10.90
CA THR A 81 14.79 11.48 -9.43
C THR A 81 13.40 11.34 -8.83
N CYS A 82 12.34 11.66 -9.57
CA CYS A 82 10.97 11.59 -9.08
C CYS A 82 10.02 11.00 -10.12
N ILE A 83 9.09 10.16 -9.66
CA ILE A 83 7.86 9.86 -10.41
C ILE A 83 6.78 10.78 -9.86
N GLY A 84 6.35 11.74 -10.67
CA GLY A 84 5.34 12.72 -10.31
C GLY A 84 3.94 12.11 -10.19
N GLY A 85 3.03 12.88 -9.60
CA GLY A 85 1.66 12.44 -9.46
C GLY A 85 1.00 12.18 -10.81
N ARG A 86 0.19 11.12 -10.88
CA ARG A 86 -0.50 10.65 -12.10
C ARG A 86 0.42 10.29 -13.28
N ALA A 87 1.73 10.11 -13.08
CA ALA A 87 2.67 9.86 -14.17
C ALA A 87 2.32 8.63 -15.04
N PHE A 88 1.80 7.55 -14.43
CA PHE A 88 1.33 6.34 -15.10
C PHE A 88 -0.16 6.10 -14.79
N TYR A 89 -0.96 7.17 -14.71
CA TYR A 89 -2.38 7.08 -14.36
C TYR A 89 -3.15 6.25 -15.40
N ARG A 90 -3.78 5.15 -14.95
CA ARG A 90 -4.59 4.23 -15.76
C ARG A 90 -3.86 3.62 -16.95
N CYS A 91 -2.56 3.31 -16.81
CA CYS A 91 -1.83 2.51 -17.80
C CYS A 91 -2.29 1.04 -17.76
N LYS A 92 -3.47 0.78 -18.32
CA LYS A 92 -4.17 -0.51 -18.19
C LYS A 92 -3.46 -1.68 -18.85
N ASN A 93 -2.56 -1.45 -19.81
CA ASN A 93 -1.82 -2.53 -20.46
C ASN A 93 -0.46 -2.82 -19.80
N LEU A 94 -0.02 -1.99 -18.86
CA LEU A 94 1.27 -2.11 -18.21
C LEU A 94 1.25 -3.27 -17.19
N THR A 95 1.93 -4.36 -17.52
CA THR A 95 2.08 -5.57 -16.70
C THR A 95 3.28 -5.53 -15.77
N SER A 96 4.36 -4.82 -16.15
CA SER A 96 5.53 -4.61 -15.29
C SER A 96 6.18 -3.25 -15.54
N ILE A 97 6.78 -2.68 -14.49
CA ILE A 97 7.58 -1.47 -14.60
C ILE A 97 8.86 -1.57 -13.78
N LYS A 98 9.99 -1.18 -14.38
CA LYS A 98 11.27 -1.03 -13.68
C LYS A 98 11.54 0.43 -13.39
N ILE A 99 11.65 0.76 -12.10
CA ILE A 99 12.01 2.08 -11.60
C ILE A 99 13.52 2.10 -11.32
N PRO A 100 14.29 3.10 -11.81
CA PRO A 100 15.72 3.17 -11.57
C PRO A 100 16.01 3.62 -10.13
N ASN A 101 17.15 3.17 -9.58
CA ASN A 101 17.62 3.55 -8.24
C ASN A 101 17.86 5.06 -8.06
N SER A 102 17.90 5.86 -9.13
CA SER A 102 17.97 7.31 -9.02
C SER A 102 16.68 7.94 -8.46
N VAL A 103 15.55 7.22 -8.49
CA VAL A 103 14.27 7.72 -7.99
C VAL A 103 14.22 7.70 -6.46
N THR A 104 13.82 8.82 -5.87
CA THR A 104 13.74 9.04 -4.42
C THR A 104 12.32 9.23 -3.91
N SER A 105 11.34 9.45 -4.79
CA SER A 105 9.92 9.59 -4.42
C SER A 105 8.97 9.16 -5.54
N ILE A 106 7.81 8.63 -5.14
CA ILE A 106 6.70 8.25 -6.03
C ILE A 106 5.46 9.03 -5.60
N GLY A 107 4.96 9.89 -6.48
CA GLY A 107 3.89 10.82 -6.19
C GLY A 107 2.49 10.22 -6.14
N ASP A 108 1.55 11.06 -5.76
CA ASP A 108 0.14 10.68 -5.59
C ASP A 108 -0.49 10.21 -6.92
N TRP A 109 -1.29 9.15 -6.87
CA TRP A 109 -1.94 8.52 -8.03
C TRP A 109 -0.97 8.05 -9.13
N ALA A 110 0.35 7.93 -8.86
CA ALA A 110 1.33 7.68 -9.91
C ALA A 110 1.03 6.42 -10.75
N PHE A 111 0.52 5.34 -10.15
CA PHE A 111 0.14 4.10 -10.84
C PHE A 111 -1.36 3.77 -10.66
N TYR A 112 -2.18 4.77 -10.33
CA TYR A 112 -3.60 4.56 -10.07
C TYR A 112 -4.27 3.88 -11.27
N GLY A 113 -4.94 2.75 -11.04
CA GLY A 113 -5.71 2.04 -12.06
C GLY A 113 -4.86 1.34 -13.13
N CYS A 114 -3.57 1.10 -12.88
CA CYS A 114 -2.77 0.14 -13.67
C CYS A 114 -3.24 -1.28 -13.35
N SER A 115 -4.41 -1.67 -13.85
CA SER A 115 -5.14 -2.88 -13.44
C SER A 115 -4.43 -4.19 -13.79
N GLU A 116 -3.58 -4.20 -14.82
CA GLU A 116 -2.80 -5.37 -15.26
C GLU A 116 -1.40 -5.42 -14.64
N LEU A 117 -1.00 -4.42 -13.84
CA LEU A 117 0.33 -4.39 -13.21
C LEU A 117 0.42 -5.53 -12.21
N THR A 118 1.28 -6.51 -12.48
CA THR A 118 1.37 -7.75 -11.70
C THR A 118 2.38 -7.69 -10.56
N SER A 119 3.44 -6.90 -10.76
CA SER A 119 4.54 -6.72 -9.82
C SER A 119 5.19 -5.35 -10.01
N ILE A 120 5.77 -4.83 -8.93
CA ILE A 120 6.60 -3.62 -8.97
C ILE A 120 7.71 -3.74 -7.93
N GLU A 121 8.93 -3.40 -8.35
CA GLU A 121 10.08 -3.28 -7.45
C GLU A 121 10.25 -1.81 -7.08
N ILE A 122 10.09 -1.49 -5.80
CA ILE A 122 10.33 -0.14 -5.28
C ILE A 122 11.81 -0.01 -4.93
N PRO A 123 12.57 0.92 -5.56
CA PRO A 123 14.00 1.04 -5.33
C PRO A 123 14.37 1.45 -3.90
N GLU A 124 15.54 1.00 -3.43
CA GLU A 124 16.07 1.27 -2.08
C GLU A 124 16.32 2.75 -1.77
N ASN A 125 16.27 3.65 -2.76
CA ASN A 125 16.40 5.09 -2.53
C ASN A 125 15.06 5.83 -2.39
N VAL A 126 13.93 5.15 -2.61
CA VAL A 126 12.60 5.76 -2.45
C VAL A 126 12.32 5.99 -0.98
N THR A 127 12.00 7.23 -0.63
CA THR A 127 11.73 7.65 0.76
C THR A 127 10.26 7.84 1.06
N SER A 128 9.42 7.98 0.04
CA SER A 128 7.97 8.18 0.18
C SER A 128 7.17 7.61 -0.99
N ILE A 129 5.99 7.09 -0.67
CA ILE A 129 4.94 6.64 -1.60
C ILE A 129 3.70 7.49 -1.34
N GLY A 130 3.22 8.16 -2.38
CA GLY A 130 2.10 9.09 -2.32
C GLY A 130 0.73 8.47 -2.04
N HIS A 131 -0.27 9.33 -1.98
CA HIS A 131 -1.67 8.93 -1.85
C HIS A 131 -2.14 8.17 -3.08
N ASN A 132 -2.94 7.12 -2.90
CA ASN A 132 -3.58 6.40 -3.99
C ASN A 132 -2.60 5.83 -5.05
N THR A 133 -1.29 5.68 -4.72
CA THR A 133 -0.25 5.39 -5.71
C THR A 133 -0.53 4.11 -6.51
N PHE A 134 -0.95 3.02 -5.87
CA PHE A 134 -1.31 1.74 -6.49
C PHE A 134 -2.81 1.44 -6.37
N ASN A 135 -3.64 2.44 -6.11
CA ASN A 135 -5.09 2.23 -5.97
C ASN A 135 -5.66 1.66 -7.28
N ARG A 136 -6.47 0.60 -7.19
CA ARG A 136 -7.03 -0.21 -8.28
C ARG A 136 -5.99 -0.91 -9.17
N CYS A 137 -4.78 -1.17 -8.69
CA CYS A 137 -3.85 -2.12 -9.30
C CYS A 137 -4.30 -3.56 -8.99
N SER A 138 -5.45 -3.97 -9.53
CA SER A 138 -6.15 -5.21 -9.14
C SER A 138 -5.36 -6.50 -9.37
N SER A 139 -4.42 -6.52 -10.33
CA SER A 139 -3.56 -7.68 -10.61
C SER A 139 -2.24 -7.68 -9.81
N LEU A 140 -1.98 -6.64 -9.01
CA LEU A 140 -0.73 -6.51 -8.27
C LEU A 140 -0.69 -7.57 -7.16
N SER A 141 0.23 -8.52 -7.30
CA SER A 141 0.22 -9.75 -6.50
C SER A 141 1.22 -9.76 -5.34
N ASN A 142 2.35 -9.07 -5.53
CA ASN A 142 3.46 -9.03 -4.59
C ASN A 142 4.12 -7.65 -4.66
N VAL A 143 4.38 -7.07 -3.49
CA VAL A 143 5.07 -5.78 -3.36
C VAL A 143 6.06 -5.86 -2.21
N LYS A 144 7.27 -5.33 -2.44
CA LYS A 144 8.26 -5.11 -1.41
C LYS A 144 8.50 -3.62 -1.23
N ILE A 145 8.24 -3.12 -0.02
CA ILE A 145 8.50 -1.73 0.35
C ILE A 145 9.84 -1.69 1.11
N PRO A 146 10.89 -1.07 0.54
CA PRO A 146 12.21 -1.05 1.15
C PRO A 146 12.23 -0.20 2.43
N ASN A 147 13.16 -0.50 3.34
CA ASN A 147 13.27 0.17 4.65
C ASN A 147 13.57 1.68 4.55
N SER A 148 14.01 2.16 3.39
CA SER A 148 14.18 3.59 3.10
C SER A 148 12.88 4.36 3.01
N VAL A 149 11.76 3.69 2.73
CA VAL A 149 10.43 4.32 2.70
C VAL A 149 10.00 4.67 4.12
N LYS A 150 9.79 5.95 4.36
CA LYS A 150 9.37 6.52 5.64
C LYS A 150 7.88 6.79 5.73
N SER A 151 7.20 6.90 4.58
CA SER A 151 5.77 7.16 4.52
C SER A 151 5.10 6.48 3.33
N ILE A 152 3.89 6.00 3.57
CA ILE A 152 2.91 5.51 2.58
C ILE A 152 1.65 6.35 2.76
N GLY A 153 1.11 6.89 1.68
CA GLY A 153 -0.11 7.71 1.70
C GLY A 153 -1.40 6.91 1.94
N TYR A 154 -2.48 7.62 2.27
CA TYR A 154 -3.86 7.13 2.22
C TYR A 154 -4.17 6.37 0.92
N ASP A 155 -4.95 5.30 1.04
CA ASP A 155 -5.44 4.47 -0.07
C ASP A 155 -4.36 3.87 -0.98
N ALA A 156 -3.09 3.84 -0.56
CA ALA A 156 -1.98 3.54 -1.47
C ALA A 156 -2.12 2.19 -2.19
N PHE A 157 -2.71 1.18 -1.55
CA PHE A 157 -2.99 -0.15 -2.12
C PHE A 157 -4.49 -0.48 -2.16
N TYR A 158 -5.37 0.54 -2.09
CA TYR A 158 -6.81 0.33 -2.15
C TYR A 158 -7.19 -0.48 -3.41
N GLY A 159 -7.95 -1.56 -3.24
CA GLY A 159 -8.43 -2.41 -4.33
C GLY A 159 -7.34 -3.20 -5.06
N CYS A 160 -6.16 -3.41 -4.46
CA CYS A 160 -5.17 -4.38 -4.93
C CYS A 160 -5.65 -5.81 -4.62
N SER A 161 -6.75 -6.23 -5.24
CA SER A 161 -7.49 -7.45 -4.86
C SER A 161 -6.69 -8.76 -5.03
N SER A 162 -5.67 -8.78 -5.89
CA SER A 162 -4.76 -9.93 -6.06
C SER A 162 -3.53 -9.91 -5.14
N LEU A 163 -3.35 -8.89 -4.30
CA LEU A 163 -2.17 -8.77 -3.43
C LEU A 163 -2.21 -9.89 -2.39
N THR A 164 -1.30 -10.86 -2.51
CA THR A 164 -1.27 -12.05 -1.64
C THR A 164 -0.40 -11.86 -0.40
N SER A 165 0.69 -11.11 -0.57
CA SER A 165 1.65 -10.76 0.47
C SER A 165 2.26 -9.39 0.18
N ILE A 166 2.65 -8.68 1.25
CA ILE A 166 3.38 -7.42 1.17
C ILE A 166 4.41 -7.35 2.29
N GLU A 167 5.66 -7.05 1.94
CA GLU A 167 6.69 -6.65 2.90
C GLU A 167 6.65 -5.13 3.05
N ILE A 168 6.34 -4.63 4.25
CA ILE A 168 6.33 -3.18 4.53
C ILE A 168 7.56 -2.73 5.32
N SER A 169 8.00 -1.49 5.07
CA SER A 169 9.21 -0.90 5.66
C SER A 169 9.18 -0.86 7.18
N ASN A 170 10.27 -1.29 7.84
CA ASN A 170 10.41 -1.22 9.30
C ASN A 170 10.53 0.21 9.85
N SER A 171 10.73 1.20 8.97
CA SER A 171 10.81 2.63 9.30
C SER A 171 9.44 3.30 9.36
N LEU A 172 8.35 2.59 9.03
CA LEU A 172 7.00 3.16 9.07
C LEU A 172 6.52 3.40 10.50
N THR A 173 5.92 4.57 10.72
CA THR A 173 5.28 4.94 11.98
C THR A 173 3.75 4.87 11.91
N SER A 174 3.17 4.77 10.71
CA SER A 174 1.72 4.70 10.54
C SER A 174 1.31 3.93 9.29
N ILE A 175 0.22 3.16 9.39
CA ILE A 175 -0.59 2.70 8.25
C ILE A 175 -1.79 3.63 8.14
N LYS A 176 -1.92 4.34 7.02
CA LYS A 176 -2.94 5.38 6.83
C LYS A 176 -4.33 4.77 6.56
N ASP A 177 -5.35 5.61 6.59
CA ASP A 177 -6.72 5.19 6.34
C ASP A 177 -6.83 4.55 4.94
N GLU A 178 -7.63 3.48 4.86
CA GLU A 178 -7.94 2.72 3.64
C GLU A 178 -6.72 2.15 2.87
N THR A 179 -5.52 2.13 3.48
CA THR A 179 -4.26 1.74 2.79
C THR A 179 -4.36 0.39 2.07
N PHE A 180 -4.93 -0.64 2.71
CA PHE A 180 -5.13 -1.98 2.15
C PHE A 180 -6.60 -2.34 1.97
N TYR A 181 -7.49 -1.35 1.88
CA TYR A 181 -8.92 -1.58 1.64
C TYR A 181 -9.11 -2.49 0.41
N GLY A 182 -9.90 -3.55 0.53
CA GLY A 182 -10.23 -4.46 -0.57
C GLY A 182 -9.05 -5.28 -1.11
N CYS A 183 -7.97 -5.45 -0.33
CA CYS A 183 -6.91 -6.41 -0.65
C CYS A 183 -7.38 -7.84 -0.33
N ASN A 184 -8.39 -8.33 -1.06
CA ASN A 184 -9.12 -9.55 -0.73
C ASN A 184 -8.23 -10.80 -0.64
N SER A 185 -7.15 -10.86 -1.43
CA SER A 185 -6.21 -11.99 -1.45
C SER A 185 -5.12 -11.93 -0.37
N LEU A 186 -5.01 -10.83 0.38
CA LEU A 186 -3.94 -10.62 1.35
C LEU A 186 -4.10 -11.60 2.50
N SER A 187 -3.17 -12.55 2.62
CA SER A 187 -3.29 -13.67 3.56
C SER A 187 -2.57 -13.43 4.89
N SER A 188 -1.50 -12.62 4.85
CA SER A 188 -0.67 -12.25 5.99
C SER A 188 0.00 -10.90 5.75
N ILE A 189 0.21 -10.13 6.81
CA ILE A 189 1.02 -8.91 6.80
C ILE A 189 1.70 -8.75 8.17
N ASP A 190 3.01 -8.51 8.14
CA ASP A 190 3.78 -8.20 9.35
C ASP A 190 3.83 -6.69 9.53
N ILE A 191 3.09 -6.17 10.53
CA ILE A 191 3.10 -4.74 10.85
C ILE A 191 4.35 -4.41 11.70
N PRO A 192 5.21 -3.46 11.27
CA PRO A 192 6.41 -3.08 12.00
C PRO A 192 6.11 -2.61 13.43
N HIS A 193 7.01 -2.94 14.35
CA HIS A 193 6.88 -2.59 15.77
C HIS A 193 6.79 -1.08 16.04
N ASN A 194 7.39 -0.25 15.16
CA ASN A 194 7.39 1.21 15.27
C ASN A 194 6.06 1.87 14.87
N VAL A 195 5.11 1.12 14.30
CA VAL A 195 3.82 1.65 13.92
C VAL A 195 3.01 2.00 15.17
N THR A 196 2.61 3.26 15.28
CA THR A 196 1.81 3.81 16.39
C THR A 196 0.36 4.09 15.98
N TYR A 197 0.07 4.04 14.67
CA TYR A 197 -1.23 4.40 14.10
C TYR A 197 -1.62 3.42 12.99
N ILE A 198 -2.82 2.85 13.10
CA ILE A 198 -3.49 2.09 12.04
C ILE A 198 -4.81 2.83 11.75
N GLY A 199 -4.98 3.23 10.49
CA GLY A 199 -6.08 4.08 10.05
C GLY A 199 -7.45 3.40 9.98
N GLU A 200 -8.48 4.22 9.79
CA GLU A 200 -9.84 3.75 9.53
C GLU A 200 -9.86 2.89 8.28
N LYS A 201 -10.57 1.76 8.35
CA LYS A 201 -10.71 0.81 7.23
C LYS A 201 -9.38 0.33 6.61
N ALA A 202 -8.26 0.41 7.35
CA ALA A 202 -6.94 0.12 6.78
C ALA A 202 -6.84 -1.28 6.16
N PHE A 203 -7.57 -2.27 6.69
CA PHE A 203 -7.66 -3.65 6.19
C PHE A 203 -9.11 -4.08 5.91
N TYR A 204 -9.98 -3.13 5.56
CA TYR A 204 -11.37 -3.42 5.21
C TYR A 204 -11.45 -4.42 4.05
N ASP A 205 -12.30 -5.43 4.15
CA ASP A 205 -12.49 -6.51 3.18
C ASP A 205 -11.20 -7.24 2.78
N CYS A 206 -10.20 -7.33 3.65
CA CYS A 206 -9.08 -8.26 3.50
C CYS A 206 -9.53 -9.70 3.82
N SER A 207 -10.43 -10.24 3.00
CA SER A 207 -11.18 -11.47 3.29
C SER A 207 -10.33 -12.73 3.49
N ASN A 208 -9.12 -12.79 2.92
CA ASN A 208 -8.19 -13.91 3.11
C ASN A 208 -7.21 -13.71 4.28
N LEU A 209 -7.23 -12.57 4.98
CA LEU A 209 -6.30 -12.30 6.07
C LEU A 209 -6.58 -13.25 7.22
N THR A 210 -5.62 -14.11 7.56
CA THR A 210 -5.82 -15.22 8.52
C THR A 210 -5.44 -14.85 9.94
N SER A 211 -4.44 -13.99 10.11
CA SER A 211 -3.96 -13.53 11.41
C SER A 211 -3.46 -12.09 11.33
N ILE A 212 -3.60 -11.35 12.43
CA ILE A 212 -2.99 -10.03 12.55
C ILE A 212 -2.42 -9.81 13.96
N LYS A 213 -1.25 -9.17 14.01
CA LYS A 213 -0.63 -8.70 15.25
C LYS A 213 -0.63 -7.20 15.31
N ILE A 214 -1.34 -6.63 16.28
CA ILE A 214 -1.39 -5.19 16.50
C ILE A 214 -0.09 -4.76 17.20
N PRO A 215 0.66 -3.77 16.68
CA PRO A 215 1.92 -3.31 17.28
C PRO A 215 1.73 -2.73 18.69
N TYR A 216 2.73 -2.93 19.55
CA TYR A 216 2.67 -2.53 20.96
C TYR A 216 2.41 -1.04 21.19
N HIS A 217 2.78 -0.15 20.27
CA HIS A 217 2.56 1.29 20.44
C HIS A 217 1.17 1.78 20.00
N VAL A 218 0.34 0.91 19.43
CA VAL A 218 -1.04 1.26 19.04
C VAL A 218 -1.93 1.32 20.28
N THR A 219 -2.62 2.45 20.47
CA THR A 219 -3.54 2.66 21.59
C THR A 219 -5.02 2.57 21.21
N ARG A 220 -5.32 2.65 19.91
CA ARG A 220 -6.70 2.64 19.39
C ARG A 220 -6.75 1.79 18.12
N ILE A 221 -7.70 0.85 18.06
CA ILE A 221 -8.09 0.20 16.82
C ILE A 221 -9.27 0.97 16.25
N LYS A 222 -9.10 1.58 15.08
CA LYS A 222 -10.05 2.52 14.50
C LYS A 222 -11.24 1.85 13.82
N ASP A 223 -12.26 2.63 13.53
CA ASP A 223 -13.51 2.14 12.93
C ASP A 223 -13.24 1.33 11.66
N GLN A 224 -13.94 0.20 11.56
CA GLN A 224 -13.94 -0.71 10.42
C GLN A 224 -12.56 -1.24 10.00
N THR A 225 -11.53 -1.16 10.86
CA THR A 225 -10.14 -1.51 10.51
C THR A 225 -10.02 -2.91 9.89
N PHE A 226 -10.73 -3.92 10.42
CA PHE A 226 -10.73 -5.31 9.96
C PHE A 226 -12.13 -5.79 9.53
N TYR A 227 -13.01 -4.86 9.14
CA TYR A 227 -14.34 -5.19 8.64
C TYR A 227 -14.23 -6.20 7.50
N GLY A 228 -15.06 -7.24 7.50
CA GLY A 228 -15.13 -8.21 6.41
C GLY A 228 -13.90 -9.11 6.26
N CYS A 229 -12.98 -9.13 7.22
CA CYS A 229 -11.86 -10.08 7.26
C CYS A 229 -12.36 -11.49 7.64
N SER A 230 -13.14 -12.11 6.75
CA SER A 230 -13.91 -13.33 7.03
C SER A 230 -13.05 -14.57 7.33
N SER A 231 -11.80 -14.62 6.88
CA SER A 231 -10.83 -15.69 7.19
C SER A 231 -9.99 -15.43 8.45
N LEU A 232 -10.19 -14.31 9.14
CA LEU A 232 -9.40 -13.93 10.31
C LEU A 232 -9.71 -14.87 11.48
N THR A 233 -8.70 -15.63 11.91
CA THR A 233 -8.83 -16.61 12.99
C THR A 233 -8.11 -16.19 14.27
N ASN A 234 -7.06 -15.38 14.15
CA ASN A 234 -6.22 -14.96 15.27
C ASN A 234 -5.95 -13.44 15.23
N VAL A 235 -6.15 -12.78 16.36
CA VAL A 235 -5.87 -11.36 16.55
C VAL A 235 -5.12 -11.14 17.85
N GLU A 236 -3.89 -10.68 17.77
CA GLU A 236 -3.10 -10.30 18.95
C GLU A 236 -3.27 -8.79 19.23
N ILE A 237 -4.02 -8.47 20.29
CA ILE A 237 -4.22 -7.09 20.77
C ILE A 237 -3.30 -6.84 21.99
N PRO A 238 -2.40 -5.84 21.95
CA PRO A 238 -1.52 -5.53 23.08
C PRO A 238 -2.25 -4.78 24.20
N ASN A 239 -1.71 -4.87 25.43
CA ASN A 239 -2.25 -4.20 26.63
C ASN A 239 -2.13 -2.66 26.61
N THR A 240 -1.74 -2.07 25.48
CA THR A 240 -1.70 -0.63 25.25
C THR A 240 -2.96 -0.12 24.56
N VAL A 241 -3.74 -1.01 23.94
CA VAL A 241 -5.01 -0.66 23.29
C VAL A 241 -6.05 -0.35 24.37
N SER A 242 -6.58 0.87 24.35
CA SER A 242 -7.64 1.32 25.25
C SER A 242 -9.00 1.48 24.56
N PHE A 243 -9.03 1.49 23.23
CA PHE A 243 -10.23 1.74 22.44
C PHE A 243 -10.31 0.83 21.23
N ILE A 244 -11.45 0.14 21.08
CA ILE A 244 -11.83 -0.60 19.89
C ILE A 244 -13.01 0.15 19.26
N GLY A 245 -12.85 0.61 18.03
CA GLY A 245 -13.84 1.41 17.31
C GLY A 245 -15.08 0.64 16.84
N ASN A 246 -15.90 1.32 16.05
CA ASN A 246 -17.13 0.76 15.50
C ASN A 246 -16.81 -0.25 14.41
N GLU A 247 -17.56 -1.36 14.37
CA GLU A 247 -17.52 -2.37 13.30
C GLU A 247 -16.11 -2.93 12.99
N VAL A 248 -15.18 -2.87 13.95
CA VAL A 248 -13.75 -3.21 13.75
C VAL A 248 -13.57 -4.62 13.18
N PHE A 249 -14.28 -5.61 13.73
CA PHE A 249 -14.24 -7.01 13.32
C PHE A 249 -15.58 -7.48 12.75
N TYR A 250 -16.42 -6.56 12.27
CA TYR A 250 -17.71 -6.92 11.68
C TYR A 250 -17.52 -7.99 10.60
N GLY A 251 -18.28 -9.08 10.70
CA GLY A 251 -18.26 -10.16 9.71
C GLY A 251 -16.98 -11.00 9.69
N CYS A 252 -16.12 -10.92 10.71
CA CYS A 252 -14.98 -11.83 10.89
C CYS A 252 -15.48 -13.24 11.28
N SER A 253 -16.12 -13.94 10.34
CA SER A 253 -16.86 -15.18 10.62
C SER A 253 -15.98 -16.35 11.06
N SER A 254 -14.70 -16.35 10.74
CA SER A 254 -13.75 -17.39 11.18
C SER A 254 -13.07 -17.10 12.53
N LEU A 255 -13.33 -15.95 13.14
CA LEU A 255 -12.73 -15.58 14.41
C LEU A 255 -13.36 -16.42 15.52
N THR A 256 -12.56 -17.23 16.22
CA THR A 256 -13.05 -18.19 17.23
C THR A 256 -12.82 -17.72 18.65
N ASN A 257 -11.73 -17.01 18.89
CA ASN A 257 -11.39 -16.48 20.20
C ASN A 257 -10.73 -15.12 20.02
N ILE A 258 -10.99 -14.22 20.97
CA ILE A 258 -10.28 -12.97 21.07
C ILE A 258 -10.01 -12.64 22.53
N LYS A 259 -8.77 -12.26 22.82
CA LYS A 259 -8.39 -11.75 24.13
C LYS A 259 -8.51 -10.23 24.13
N ILE A 260 -9.52 -9.72 24.82
CA ILE A 260 -9.64 -8.28 25.07
C ILE A 260 -8.70 -7.93 26.24
N PRO A 261 -7.72 -7.03 26.05
CA PRO A 261 -6.81 -6.68 27.13
C PRO A 261 -7.49 -5.79 28.19
N TYR A 262 -7.01 -5.87 29.43
CA TYR A 262 -7.57 -5.13 30.58
C TYR A 262 -7.51 -3.61 30.43
N SER A 263 -6.68 -3.11 29.50
CA SER A 263 -6.53 -1.69 29.17
C SER A 263 -7.70 -1.14 28.37
N VAL A 264 -8.50 -1.99 27.72
CA VAL A 264 -9.66 -1.57 26.93
C VAL A 264 -10.71 -0.97 27.85
N THR A 265 -11.04 0.30 27.60
CA THR A 265 -12.09 1.03 28.31
C THR A 265 -13.35 1.22 27.47
N TYR A 266 -13.26 1.01 26.14
CA TYR A 266 -14.38 1.17 25.23
C TYR A 266 -14.33 0.22 24.03
N ILE A 267 -15.48 -0.37 23.67
CA ILE A 267 -15.72 -1.16 22.47
C ILE A 267 -16.91 -0.55 21.72
N GLY A 268 -16.71 -0.13 20.47
CA GLY A 268 -17.72 0.56 19.66
C GLY A 268 -18.86 -0.31 19.14
N ASP A 269 -19.80 0.35 18.48
CA ASP A 269 -21.00 -0.27 17.93
C ASP A 269 -20.64 -1.39 16.96
N ARG A 270 -21.33 -2.53 17.06
CA ARG A 270 -21.20 -3.67 16.14
C ARG A 270 -19.77 -4.18 15.96
N ALA A 271 -18.87 -3.91 16.93
CA ALA A 271 -17.45 -4.20 16.79
C ALA A 271 -17.14 -5.67 16.46
N PHE A 272 -17.96 -6.61 16.93
CA PHE A 272 -17.85 -8.05 16.65
C PHE A 272 -19.11 -8.60 15.97
N MET A 273 -19.98 -7.75 15.44
CA MET A 273 -21.24 -8.20 14.83
C MET A 273 -20.96 -9.21 13.70
N ARG A 274 -21.74 -10.29 13.66
CA ARG A 274 -21.60 -11.42 12.71
C ARG A 274 -20.27 -12.19 12.80
N CYS A 275 -19.53 -12.12 13.92
CA CYS A 275 -18.46 -13.08 14.23
C CYS A 275 -19.06 -14.43 14.67
N GLN A 276 -19.55 -15.21 13.71
CA GLN A 276 -20.42 -16.37 14.00
C GLN A 276 -19.79 -17.44 14.89
N ASN A 277 -18.48 -17.66 14.76
CA ASN A 277 -17.73 -18.67 15.50
C ASN A 277 -17.05 -18.14 16.76
N LEU A 278 -17.24 -16.85 17.08
CA LEU A 278 -16.56 -16.22 18.21
C LEU A 278 -17.15 -16.72 19.52
N ASP A 279 -16.31 -17.36 20.34
CA ASP A 279 -16.55 -17.54 21.75
C ASP A 279 -15.80 -16.44 22.52
N VAL A 280 -16.49 -15.81 23.47
CA VAL A 280 -15.93 -14.72 24.27
C VAL A 280 -15.63 -15.26 25.66
N VAL A 281 -14.34 -15.45 25.94
CA VAL A 281 -13.90 -15.75 27.31
C VAL A 281 -13.88 -14.46 28.10
N ILE A 282 -14.78 -14.38 29.07
CA ILE A 282 -14.91 -13.23 29.96
C ILE A 282 -13.92 -13.40 31.11
N ASP A 283 -12.81 -12.68 31.05
CA ASP A 283 -11.95 -12.47 32.21
C ASP A 283 -12.56 -11.35 33.07
N ASN A 284 -12.59 -11.48 34.39
CA ASN A 284 -13.55 -10.89 35.36
C ASN A 284 -13.58 -9.34 35.50
N SER A 285 -13.27 -8.56 34.47
CA SER A 285 -13.10 -7.09 34.50
C SER A 285 -13.98 -6.31 33.51
N TRP A 286 -14.97 -6.93 32.87
CA TRP A 286 -15.78 -6.27 31.84
C TRP A 286 -16.76 -5.19 32.36
N ASP A 287 -17.09 -5.17 33.66
CA ASP A 287 -18.02 -4.19 34.27
C ASP A 287 -17.57 -2.73 34.13
N LYS A 288 -16.30 -2.50 33.77
CA LYS A 288 -15.70 -1.17 33.59
C LYS A 288 -15.57 -0.76 32.12
N ILE A 289 -15.93 -1.63 31.18
CA ILE A 289 -15.79 -1.38 29.75
C ILE A 289 -17.07 -0.72 29.26
N GLY A 290 -16.96 0.49 28.69
CA GLY A 290 -18.05 1.08 27.94
C GLY A 290 -18.27 0.32 26.64
N THR A 291 -19.51 0.04 26.29
CA THR A 291 -19.84 -0.68 25.06
C THR A 291 -20.83 0.08 24.21
N GLY A 292 -20.65 -0.02 22.90
CA GLY A 292 -21.60 0.40 21.90
C GLY A 292 -22.78 -0.55 21.79
N VAL A 293 -23.63 -0.31 20.79
CA VAL A 293 -24.83 -1.09 20.48
C VAL A 293 -24.45 -2.31 19.62
N ASP A 294 -25.15 -3.43 19.80
CA ASP A 294 -25.04 -4.62 18.94
C ASP A 294 -23.62 -5.23 18.85
N VAL A 295 -22.76 -5.01 19.86
CA VAL A 295 -21.34 -5.41 19.85
C VAL A 295 -21.13 -6.85 19.37
N PHE A 296 -21.94 -7.78 19.89
CA PHE A 296 -21.87 -9.21 19.56
C PHE A 296 -23.10 -9.71 18.78
N GLU A 297 -23.88 -8.83 18.14
CA GLU A 297 -25.08 -9.27 17.40
C GLU A 297 -24.71 -10.28 16.31
N GLY A 298 -25.44 -11.41 16.25
CA GLY A 298 -25.15 -12.48 15.28
C GLY A 298 -23.92 -13.34 15.59
N CYS A 299 -23.32 -13.22 16.78
CA CYS A 299 -22.30 -14.17 17.26
C CYS A 299 -22.99 -15.39 17.88
N LYS A 300 -23.00 -16.52 17.16
CA LYS A 300 -23.79 -17.69 17.55
C LYS A 300 -23.17 -18.49 18.70
N SER A 301 -21.87 -18.37 18.89
CA SER A 301 -21.10 -19.14 19.89
C SER A 301 -20.93 -18.40 21.22
N VAL A 302 -21.32 -17.12 21.28
CA VAL A 302 -21.23 -16.32 22.51
C VAL A 302 -22.30 -16.74 23.51
N ASP A 303 -21.87 -17.09 24.72
CA ASP A 303 -22.77 -17.27 25.85
C ASP A 303 -23.18 -15.91 26.44
N TYR A 304 -24.25 -15.34 25.90
CA TYR A 304 -24.80 -14.05 26.33
C TYR A 304 -25.22 -14.00 27.81
N THR A 305 -25.39 -15.15 28.48
CA THR A 305 -25.71 -15.18 29.91
C THR A 305 -24.52 -14.82 30.80
N LYS A 306 -23.30 -14.93 30.27
CA LYS A 306 -22.07 -14.58 30.97
C LYS A 306 -21.65 -13.13 30.76
N LEU A 307 -22.17 -12.47 29.72
CA LEU A 307 -21.82 -11.07 29.41
C LEU A 307 -22.33 -10.13 30.51
N PRO A 308 -21.58 -9.06 30.82
CA PRO A 308 -22.08 -7.99 31.69
C PRO A 308 -23.37 -7.39 31.15
N SER A 309 -24.21 -6.91 32.05
CA SER A 309 -25.49 -6.28 31.69
C SER A 309 -25.33 -5.07 30.77
N SER A 310 -24.19 -4.36 30.83
CA SER A 310 -23.88 -3.23 29.93
C SER A 310 -23.77 -3.63 28.45
N ILE A 311 -23.45 -4.90 28.18
CA ILE A 311 -23.28 -5.46 26.83
C ILE A 311 -24.54 -6.19 26.38
N ASN A 312 -25.27 -6.72 27.34
CA ASN A 312 -26.46 -7.55 27.11
C ASN A 312 -27.73 -6.73 26.86
N ASP A 313 -27.62 -5.41 26.66
CA ASP A 313 -28.72 -4.52 26.24
C ASP A 313 -29.06 -4.75 24.74
N ILE A 314 -29.06 -6.02 24.34
CA ILE A 314 -29.56 -6.53 23.09
C ILE A 314 -31.06 -6.35 23.19
N THR A 315 -31.56 -5.24 22.66
CA THR A 315 -32.97 -5.10 22.32
C THR A 315 -33.31 -6.25 21.38
N ARG A 316 -33.90 -7.31 21.97
CA ARG A 316 -34.70 -8.30 21.26
C ARG A 316 -35.81 -7.52 20.55
N ASN A 317 -35.66 -7.27 19.26
CA ASN A 317 -36.75 -6.98 18.33
C ASN A 317 -36.35 -7.44 16.94
#